data_AF-A0AAD4I231-F1
#
_entry.id   AF-A0AAD4I231-F1
#
_cell.length_a   1.000
_cell.length_b   1.000
_cell.length_c   1.000
_cell.angle_alpha   90.00
_cell.angle_beta   90.00
_cell.angle_gamma   90.00
#
_symmetry.space_group_name_H-M   'P 1'
#
loop_
_entity.id
_entity.type
_entity.pdbx_description
1 polymer ?
#
loop_
_entity_poly.entity_id
_entity_poly.type
_entity_poly.pdbx_seq_one_letter_code
_entity_poly.pdbx_strand_id
1 'polypeptide(L)'
;MHSSRPNGGPVGGGPDPYANHNREEVTRILIQSLNDLGYHAAAERVGQESGFEVESPDVVAFKQAVLSGSWGRSEELLCGQGARGDGLVLAPGADRNIMRFRLRQQKFLELLEQRETSRALVVLRQELTPLCQDQHQTLHILSRLLMCQDAEELRSRANWDGANGRSRQILLAQLSESISPTVMLPDHRLAVLLNEVKRSQTGECLRVLDGFDEPVSSCLWTADGQTFITGSFDKTKPICQWNLHGECVYTWPKMHRTQDIALSPDERWLVAIDEQCNLHVYNFVTREHAYHLALQVRATSVSISRDSKFMLVHKADREAILIDIETRETVQKYTGQVTGQFTIRSDFGGANENFVLSGSEDLM
;
A
#
# COMPACT_ATOMS: atom_id res chain seq x y z
N MET A 1 3.64 48.25 26.71
CA MET A 1 5.11 48.41 26.75
C MET A 1 5.67 47.97 25.41
N HIS A 2 6.23 48.92 24.67
CA HIS A 2 6.84 48.70 23.36
C HIS A 2 8.14 47.91 23.49
N SER A 3 8.36 46.92 22.62
CA SER A 3 9.70 46.38 22.34
C SER A 3 9.84 46.12 20.83
N SER A 4 10.23 47.19 20.15
CA SER A 4 11.31 47.30 19.18
C SER A 4 11.70 46.05 18.37
N ARG A 5 11.45 46.10 17.05
CA ARG A 5 12.20 45.35 16.04
C ARG A 5 13.62 45.92 15.93
N PRO A 6 14.66 45.10 15.68
CA PRO A 6 15.84 45.55 14.98
C PRO A 6 15.78 45.12 13.52
N ASN A 7 16.03 46.08 12.62
CA ASN A 7 16.35 45.86 11.22
C ASN A 7 17.66 45.09 11.08
N GLY A 8 17.72 44.14 10.14
CA GLY A 8 18.96 43.50 9.72
C GLY A 8 18.86 42.91 8.31
N GLY A 9 19.30 43.68 7.31
CA GLY A 9 19.92 43.24 6.05
C GLY A 9 19.11 42.39 5.04
N PRO A 10 19.43 42.44 3.72
CA PRO A 10 18.72 41.68 2.72
C PRO A 10 19.08 40.19 2.85
N VAL A 11 18.15 39.39 3.38
CA VAL A 11 18.24 37.94 3.33
C VAL A 11 17.96 37.54 1.89
N GLY A 12 18.93 36.88 1.23
CA GLY A 12 18.82 36.40 -0.14
C GLY A 12 17.50 35.65 -0.35
N GLY A 13 16.77 36.05 -1.40
CA GLY A 13 15.40 35.63 -1.69
C GLY A 13 15.27 34.16 -2.06
N GLY A 14 15.22 33.29 -1.05
CA GLY A 14 14.61 31.98 -1.18
C GLY A 14 13.09 32.08 -0.95
N PRO A 15 12.26 31.27 -1.61
CA PRO A 15 10.83 31.24 -1.38
C PRO A 15 10.51 30.82 0.07
N ASP A 16 9.48 31.45 0.67
CA ASP A 16 9.01 31.10 2.01
C ASP A 16 8.66 29.61 2.12
N PRO A 17 9.02 28.93 3.22
CA PRO A 17 8.71 27.52 3.43
C PRO A 17 7.19 27.28 3.53
N TYR A 18 6.74 26.14 3.02
CA TYR A 18 5.35 25.70 3.14
C TYR A 18 5.20 24.81 4.38
N ALA A 19 4.60 25.32 5.46
CA ALA A 19 4.35 24.57 6.70
C ALA A 19 5.62 23.85 7.22
N ASN A 20 6.76 24.55 7.28
CA ASN A 20 8.09 24.04 7.64
C ASN A 20 8.74 23.07 6.63
N HIS A 21 8.15 22.88 5.45
CA HIS A 21 8.74 22.13 4.34
C HIS A 21 9.33 23.07 3.28
N ASN A 22 10.33 22.58 2.55
CA ASN A 22 10.87 23.30 1.40
C ASN A 22 9.78 23.45 0.33
N ARG A 23 9.43 24.70 0.02
CA ARG A 23 8.38 25.02 -0.94
C ARG A 23 8.68 24.49 -2.35
N GLU A 24 9.94 24.45 -2.74
CA GLU A 24 10.36 23.90 -4.04
C GLU A 24 10.02 22.40 -4.12
N GLU A 25 10.43 21.61 -3.12
CA GLU A 25 10.20 20.16 -3.10
C GLU A 25 8.71 19.83 -3.10
N VAL A 26 7.92 20.52 -2.26
CA VAL A 26 6.47 20.34 -2.21
C VAL A 26 5.84 20.66 -3.56
N THR A 27 6.26 21.76 -4.18
CA THR A 27 5.71 22.19 -5.47
C THR A 27 6.06 21.21 -6.59
N ARG A 28 7.30 20.69 -6.62
CA ARG A 28 7.71 19.67 -7.59
C ARG A 28 6.92 18.37 -7.43
N ILE A 29 6.64 17.94 -6.19
CA ILE A 29 5.78 16.78 -5.91
C ILE A 29 4.34 17.04 -6.40
N LEU A 30 3.82 18.25 -6.19
CA LEU A 30 2.49 18.63 -6.69
C LEU A 30 2.43 18.57 -8.22
N ILE A 31 3.39 19.20 -8.91
CA ILE A 31 3.45 19.19 -10.38
C ILE A 31 3.54 17.74 -10.91
N GLN A 32 4.39 16.89 -10.30
CA GLN A 32 4.46 15.47 -10.65
C GLN A 32 3.11 14.76 -10.43
N SER A 33 2.50 14.92 -9.26
CA SER A 33 1.22 14.28 -8.93
C SER A 33 0.07 14.69 -9.85
N LEU A 34 0.03 15.96 -10.26
CA LEU A 34 -0.95 16.46 -11.23
C LEU A 34 -0.75 15.81 -12.59
N ASN A 35 0.51 15.64 -13.04
CA ASN A 35 0.82 14.92 -14.26
C ASN A 35 0.44 13.44 -14.17
N ASP A 36 0.74 12.76 -13.07
CA ASP A 36 0.41 11.35 -12.85
C ASP A 36 -1.11 11.10 -12.84
N LEU A 37 -1.89 12.07 -12.36
CA LEU A 37 -3.36 12.04 -12.36
C LEU A 37 -3.99 12.45 -13.70
N GLY A 38 -3.18 12.87 -14.69
CA GLY A 38 -3.64 13.32 -16.01
C GLY A 38 -4.03 14.80 -16.10
N TYR A 39 -3.79 15.60 -15.05
CA TYR A 39 -4.07 17.04 -15.01
C TYR A 39 -2.91 17.88 -15.59
N HIS A 40 -2.48 17.58 -16.81
CA HIS A 40 -1.29 18.19 -17.43
C HIS A 40 -1.36 19.72 -17.53
N ALA A 41 -2.50 20.29 -17.90
CA ALA A 41 -2.67 21.74 -18.01
C ALA A 41 -2.54 22.47 -16.66
N ALA A 42 -2.99 21.81 -15.57
CA ALA A 42 -2.82 22.34 -14.23
C ALA A 42 -1.35 22.26 -13.79
N ALA A 43 -0.69 21.14 -14.07
CA ALA A 43 0.73 20.94 -13.78
C ALA A 43 1.60 22.02 -14.47
N GLU A 44 1.33 22.29 -15.75
CA GLU A 44 2.05 23.32 -16.52
C GLU A 44 1.84 24.72 -15.93
N ARG A 45 0.60 25.08 -15.60
CA ARG A 45 0.29 26.38 -14.99
C ARG A 45 0.97 26.55 -13.63
N VAL A 46 0.96 25.52 -12.79
CA VAL A 46 1.66 25.56 -11.49
C VAL A 46 3.16 25.73 -11.70
N GLY A 47 3.77 25.02 -12.66
CA GLY A 47 5.19 25.19 -13.01
C GLY A 47 5.53 26.61 -13.49
N GLN A 48 4.67 27.22 -14.31
CA GLN A 48 4.84 28.59 -14.77
C GLN A 48 4.71 29.61 -13.64
N GLU A 49 3.74 29.43 -12.73
CA GLU A 49 3.51 30.33 -11.60
C GLU A 49 4.60 30.22 -10.53
N SER A 50 5.09 29.01 -10.27
CA SER A 50 6.11 28.77 -9.25
C SER A 50 7.53 28.98 -9.75
N GLY A 51 7.75 28.93 -11.07
CA GLY A 51 9.09 28.95 -11.67
C GLY A 51 9.92 27.70 -11.37
N PHE A 52 9.28 26.61 -10.92
CA PHE A 52 9.97 25.37 -10.57
C PHE A 52 9.70 24.30 -11.61
N GLU A 53 10.78 23.67 -12.06
CA GLU A 53 10.72 22.52 -12.96
C GLU A 53 10.76 21.23 -12.15
N VAL A 54 10.03 20.20 -12.60
CA VAL A 54 10.00 18.88 -11.93
C VAL A 54 11.38 18.23 -11.94
N GLU A 55 12.12 18.42 -13.02
CA GLU A 55 13.42 17.82 -13.29
C GLU A 55 14.40 18.87 -13.75
N SER A 56 15.68 18.72 -13.38
CA SER A 56 16.72 19.60 -13.91
C SER A 56 16.94 19.36 -15.42
N PRO A 57 17.38 20.38 -16.17
CA PRO A 57 17.72 20.23 -17.59
C PRO A 57 18.75 19.12 -17.88
N ASP A 58 19.68 18.89 -16.95
CA ASP A 58 20.70 17.85 -17.08
C ASP A 58 20.10 16.44 -16.95
N VAL A 59 19.09 16.26 -16.08
CA VAL A 59 18.32 15.01 -15.98
C VAL A 59 17.48 14.77 -17.23
N VAL A 60 16.80 15.81 -17.74
CA VAL A 60 16.01 15.70 -18.97
C VAL A 60 16.91 15.31 -20.15
N ALA A 61 18.06 15.96 -20.29
CA ALA A 61 19.05 15.64 -21.31
C ALA A 61 19.60 14.21 -21.15
N PHE A 62 19.84 13.76 -19.92
CA PHE A 62 20.30 12.39 -19.65
C PHE A 62 19.24 11.34 -20.01
N LYS A 63 17.98 11.55 -19.60
CA LYS A 63 16.85 10.68 -19.96
C LYS A 63 16.72 10.55 -21.47
N GLN A 64 16.75 11.66 -22.18
CA GLN A 64 16.69 11.68 -23.64
C GLN A 64 17.89 10.95 -24.27
N ALA A 65 19.10 11.15 -23.74
CA ALA A 65 20.30 10.47 -24.23
C ALA A 65 20.21 8.94 -24.05
N VAL A 66 19.72 8.47 -22.91
CA VAL A 66 19.49 7.03 -22.65
C VAL A 66 18.42 6.45 -23.57
N LEU A 67 17.28 7.11 -23.72
CA LEU A 67 16.17 6.62 -24.55
C LEU A 67 16.50 6.63 -26.06
N SER A 68 17.27 7.62 -26.51
CA SER A 68 17.74 7.70 -27.90
C SER A 68 18.89 6.75 -28.22
N GLY A 69 19.53 6.14 -27.22
CA GLY A 69 20.70 5.27 -27.41
C GLY A 69 22.01 6.04 -27.62
N SER A 70 22.05 7.32 -27.23
CA SER A 70 23.24 8.17 -27.31
C SER A 70 24.20 7.90 -26.14
N TRP A 71 24.74 6.68 -26.05
CA TRP A 71 25.48 6.18 -24.89
C TRP A 71 26.67 7.05 -24.46
N GLY A 72 27.43 7.59 -25.41
CA GLY A 72 28.55 8.49 -25.11
C GLY A 72 28.09 9.77 -24.41
N ARG A 73 26.98 10.36 -24.90
CA ARG A 73 26.38 11.55 -24.30
C ARG A 73 25.82 11.27 -22.90
N SER A 74 25.20 10.11 -22.70
CA SER A 74 24.72 9.69 -21.37
C SER A 74 25.86 9.56 -20.36
N GLU A 75 27.00 9.00 -20.78
CA GLU A 75 28.19 8.89 -19.91
C GLU A 75 28.80 10.26 -19.57
N GLU A 76 28.87 11.18 -20.54
CA GLU A 76 29.35 12.55 -20.30
C GLU A 76 28.50 13.28 -19.26
N LEU A 77 27.17 13.19 -19.38
CA LEU A 77 26.21 13.81 -18.45
C LEU A 77 26.28 13.15 -17.06
N LEU A 78 26.47 11.83 -17.00
CA LEU A 78 26.67 11.12 -15.74
C LEU A 78 27.95 11.54 -15.01
N CYS A 79 29.03 11.80 -15.76
CA CYS A 79 30.36 12.03 -15.19
C CYS A 79 30.74 13.51 -15.08
N GLY A 80 29.95 14.42 -15.64
CA GLY A 80 30.21 15.85 -15.56
C GLY A 80 31.27 16.37 -16.54
N GLN A 81 31.63 15.62 -17.58
CA GLN A 81 32.67 16.01 -18.55
C GLN A 81 32.24 17.13 -19.53
N GLY A 82 31.15 17.84 -19.24
CA GLY A 82 30.63 18.98 -20.01
C GLY A 82 30.88 20.34 -19.34
N ALA A 83 30.35 21.42 -19.94
CA ALA A 83 30.66 22.83 -19.63
C ALA A 83 30.40 23.31 -18.18
N ARG A 84 29.73 22.53 -17.32
CA ARG A 84 29.43 22.86 -15.91
C ARG A 84 30.15 22.01 -14.86
N GLY A 85 30.90 20.96 -15.25
CA GLY A 85 31.86 20.25 -14.39
C GLY A 85 31.34 19.26 -13.33
N ASP A 86 30.09 19.36 -12.84
CA ASP A 86 29.69 18.59 -11.63
C ASP A 86 28.95 17.26 -11.88
N GLY A 87 28.44 17.03 -13.10
CA GLY A 87 27.71 15.80 -13.47
C GLY A 87 26.39 15.60 -12.70
N LEU A 88 25.73 14.47 -12.95
CA LEU A 88 24.48 14.15 -12.25
C LEU A 88 24.72 13.94 -10.74
N VAL A 89 23.88 14.60 -9.92
CA VAL A 89 23.86 14.42 -8.47
C VAL A 89 23.17 13.10 -8.15
N LEU A 90 23.89 12.23 -7.44
CA LEU A 90 23.44 10.89 -7.10
C LEU A 90 22.85 10.82 -5.69
N ALA A 91 21.99 9.84 -5.46
CA ALA A 91 21.42 9.56 -4.14
C ALA A 91 22.52 9.10 -3.15
N PRO A 92 22.34 9.31 -1.84
CA PRO A 92 23.28 8.82 -0.83
C PRO A 92 23.50 7.30 -0.96
N GLY A 93 24.76 6.88 -1.10
CA GLY A 93 25.12 5.46 -1.26
C GLY A 93 25.04 4.90 -2.68
N ALA A 94 24.62 5.70 -3.67
CA ALA A 94 24.66 5.28 -5.07
C ALA A 94 26.08 5.33 -5.63
N ASP A 95 26.47 4.28 -6.36
CA ASP A 95 27.79 4.19 -7.02
C ASP A 95 27.69 4.55 -8.51
N ARG A 96 28.41 5.60 -8.90
CA ARG A 96 28.50 6.08 -10.28
C ARG A 96 29.09 5.02 -11.23
N ASN A 97 29.97 4.14 -10.73
CA ASN A 97 30.53 3.04 -11.52
C ASN A 97 29.49 1.97 -11.85
N ILE A 98 28.55 1.70 -10.92
CA ILE A 98 27.43 0.76 -11.17
C ILE A 98 26.52 1.33 -12.26
N MET A 99 26.18 2.62 -12.20
CA MET A 99 25.39 3.27 -13.25
C MET A 99 26.10 3.22 -14.61
N ARG A 100 27.40 3.53 -14.64
CA ARG A 100 28.22 3.47 -15.85
C ARG A 100 28.30 2.05 -16.42
N PHE A 101 28.44 1.04 -15.55
CA PHE A 101 28.44 -0.36 -15.94
C PHE A 101 27.13 -0.74 -16.64
N ARG A 102 25.97 -0.37 -16.08
CA ARG A 102 24.66 -0.66 -16.68
C ARG A 102 24.46 0.00 -18.04
N LEU A 103 24.88 1.27 -18.19
CA LEU A 103 24.86 1.96 -19.50
C LEU A 103 25.70 1.23 -20.54
N ARG A 104 26.93 0.83 -20.17
CA ARG A 104 27.84 0.11 -21.06
C ARG A 104 27.37 -1.30 -21.37
N GLN A 105 26.68 -1.96 -20.44
CA GLN A 105 26.11 -3.28 -20.65
C GLN A 105 24.99 -3.21 -21.70
N GLN A 106 24.10 -2.23 -21.61
CA GLN A 106 23.08 -2.01 -22.62
C GLN A 106 23.71 -1.67 -23.98
N LYS A 107 24.68 -0.75 -24.03
CA LYS A 107 25.47 -0.45 -25.25
C LYS A 107 26.08 -1.71 -25.86
N PHE A 108 26.64 -2.61 -25.03
CA PHE A 108 27.21 -3.89 -25.47
C PHE A 108 26.16 -4.79 -26.12
N LEU A 109 24.99 -4.96 -25.51
CA LEU A 109 23.90 -5.76 -26.07
C LEU A 109 23.39 -5.20 -27.40
N GLU A 110 23.26 -3.88 -27.51
CA GLU A 110 22.81 -3.23 -28.76
C GLU A 110 23.83 -3.39 -29.90
N LEU A 111 25.14 -3.35 -29.60
CA LEU A 111 26.19 -3.62 -30.59
C LEU A 111 26.17 -5.09 -31.05
N LEU A 112 25.89 -6.04 -30.15
CA LEU A 112 25.73 -7.45 -30.51
C LEU A 112 24.50 -7.67 -31.40
N GLU A 113 23.37 -7.01 -31.09
CA GLU A 113 22.16 -7.06 -31.92
C GLU A 113 22.43 -6.54 -33.35
N GLN A 114 23.26 -5.51 -33.49
CA GLN A 114 23.71 -4.94 -34.77
C GLN A 114 24.79 -5.78 -35.49
N ARG A 115 25.22 -6.91 -34.90
CA ARG A 115 26.32 -7.77 -35.38
C ARG A 115 27.70 -7.08 -35.44
N GLU A 116 27.89 -6.01 -34.68
CA GLU A 116 29.17 -5.29 -34.57
C GLU A 116 30.07 -5.93 -33.49
N THR A 117 30.40 -7.21 -33.65
CA THR A 117 31.10 -8.02 -32.63
C THR A 117 32.48 -7.47 -32.26
N SER A 118 33.19 -6.85 -33.19
CA SER A 118 34.50 -6.22 -32.94
C SER A 118 34.38 -5.05 -31.97
N ARG A 119 33.40 -4.16 -32.18
CA ARG A 119 33.12 -3.03 -31.28
C ARG A 119 32.57 -3.51 -29.94
N ALA A 120 31.67 -4.50 -29.95
CA ALA A 120 31.16 -5.11 -28.71
C ALA A 120 32.30 -5.72 -27.86
N LEU A 121 33.28 -6.38 -28.48
CA LEU A 121 34.44 -6.94 -27.79
C LEU A 121 35.34 -5.86 -27.20
N VAL A 122 35.51 -4.72 -27.88
CA VAL A 122 36.22 -3.55 -27.35
C VAL A 122 35.50 -3.02 -26.11
N VAL A 123 34.17 -2.81 -26.17
CA VAL A 123 33.36 -2.38 -25.02
C VAL A 123 33.50 -3.36 -23.86
N LEU A 124 33.42 -4.67 -24.11
CA LEU A 124 33.58 -5.67 -23.07
C LEU A 124 34.95 -5.57 -22.39
N ARG A 125 36.04 -5.57 -23.17
CA ARG A 125 37.41 -5.61 -22.64
C ARG A 125 37.86 -4.31 -21.99
N GLN A 126 37.58 -3.18 -22.63
CA GLN A 126 38.12 -1.87 -22.24
C GLN A 126 37.17 -1.06 -21.38
N GLU A 127 35.85 -1.26 -21.52
CA GLU A 127 34.86 -0.43 -20.84
C GLU A 127 34.15 -1.16 -19.69
N LEU A 128 33.80 -2.44 -19.84
CA LEU A 128 33.05 -3.21 -18.83
C LEU A 128 33.96 -3.93 -17.81
N THR A 129 35.02 -4.61 -18.27
CA THR A 129 35.98 -5.31 -17.39
C THR A 129 36.50 -4.45 -16.23
N PRO A 130 36.88 -3.17 -16.41
CA PRO A 130 37.40 -2.36 -15.30
C PRO A 130 36.35 -2.00 -14.24
N LEU A 131 35.06 -2.07 -14.58
CA LEU A 131 33.94 -1.68 -13.70
C LEU A 131 33.30 -2.88 -13.00
N CYS A 132 33.61 -4.11 -13.41
CA CYS A 132 33.10 -5.33 -12.80
C CYS A 132 33.73 -5.54 -11.41
N GLN A 133 32.92 -5.37 -10.37
CA GLN A 133 33.31 -5.76 -9.00
C GLN A 133 33.39 -7.30 -8.89
N ASP A 134 32.42 -8.02 -9.46
CA ASP A 134 32.41 -9.49 -9.56
C ASP A 134 33.09 -9.96 -10.85
N GLN A 135 34.42 -9.85 -10.88
CA GLN A 135 35.26 -9.99 -12.09
C GLN A 135 35.03 -11.26 -12.90
N HIS A 136 34.54 -12.37 -12.32
CA HIS A 136 34.50 -13.67 -13.02
C HIS A 136 33.10 -14.07 -13.51
N GLN A 137 32.04 -13.84 -12.74
CA GLN A 137 30.72 -14.39 -13.08
C GLN A 137 30.02 -13.55 -14.16
N THR A 138 29.98 -12.23 -13.98
CA THR A 138 29.31 -11.32 -14.90
C THR A 138 30.03 -11.24 -16.24
N LEU A 139 31.38 -11.18 -16.24
CA LEU A 139 32.16 -11.20 -17.47
C LEU A 139 32.05 -12.53 -18.23
N HIS A 140 31.96 -13.67 -17.53
CA HIS A 140 31.73 -14.96 -18.17
C HIS A 140 30.34 -15.06 -18.82
N ILE A 141 29.31 -14.50 -18.19
CA ILE A 141 27.96 -14.43 -18.78
C ILE A 141 27.98 -13.54 -20.03
N LEU A 142 28.57 -12.34 -19.94
CA LEU A 142 28.63 -11.40 -21.08
C LEU A 142 29.49 -11.93 -22.23
N SER A 143 30.60 -12.62 -21.95
CA SER A 143 31.44 -13.21 -22.98
C SER A 143 30.75 -14.35 -23.72
N ARG A 144 29.88 -15.13 -23.04
CA ARG A 144 29.04 -16.16 -23.69
C ARG A 144 28.08 -15.57 -24.72
N LEU A 145 27.62 -14.32 -24.52
CA LEU A 145 26.71 -13.66 -25.46
C LEU A 145 27.36 -13.32 -26.81
N LEU A 146 28.69 -13.18 -26.88
CA LEU A 146 29.43 -12.99 -28.14
C LEU A 146 29.29 -14.18 -29.10
N MET A 147 28.92 -15.36 -28.58
CA MET A 147 28.80 -16.60 -29.36
C MET A 147 27.40 -16.83 -29.94
N CYS A 148 26.44 -15.92 -29.70
CA CYS A 148 25.09 -16.03 -30.24
C CYS A 148 25.12 -15.83 -31.77
N GLN A 149 24.34 -16.63 -32.50
CA GLN A 149 24.37 -16.63 -33.97
C GLN A 149 23.40 -15.61 -34.58
N ASP A 150 22.32 -15.29 -33.88
CA ASP A 150 21.30 -14.34 -34.29
C ASP A 150 20.80 -13.48 -33.11
N ALA A 151 20.01 -12.45 -33.46
CA ALA A 151 19.47 -11.51 -32.49
C ALA A 151 18.40 -12.14 -31.58
N GLU A 152 17.70 -13.18 -32.04
CA GLU A 152 16.67 -13.86 -31.23
C GLU A 152 17.30 -14.71 -30.13
N GLU A 153 18.39 -15.44 -30.44
CA GLU A 153 19.19 -16.16 -29.45
C GLU A 153 19.78 -15.21 -28.42
N LEU A 154 20.31 -14.04 -28.84
CA LEU A 154 20.82 -13.01 -27.95
C LEU A 154 19.73 -12.52 -26.97
N ARG A 155 18.56 -12.16 -27.49
CA ARG A 155 17.42 -11.67 -26.69
C ARG A 155 16.96 -12.69 -25.67
N SER A 156 16.82 -13.95 -26.08
CA SER A 156 16.44 -15.07 -25.21
C SER A 156 17.49 -15.31 -24.11
N ARG A 157 18.77 -15.38 -24.47
CA ARG A 157 19.85 -15.66 -23.50
C ARG A 157 20.12 -14.52 -22.53
N ALA A 158 19.98 -13.28 -22.97
CA ALA A 158 20.19 -12.10 -22.14
C ALA A 158 18.93 -11.69 -21.35
N ASN A 159 17.79 -12.36 -21.57
CA ASN A 159 16.47 -11.94 -21.07
C ASN A 159 16.23 -10.45 -21.35
N TRP A 160 16.43 -10.07 -22.62
CA TRP A 160 16.49 -8.69 -23.09
C TRP A 160 15.69 -8.56 -24.39
N ASP A 161 14.91 -7.49 -24.54
CA ASP A 161 13.88 -7.40 -25.57
C ASP A 161 14.27 -6.56 -26.81
N GLY A 162 15.55 -6.24 -26.97
CA GLY A 162 16.03 -5.47 -28.13
C GLY A 162 16.23 -3.98 -27.84
N ALA A 163 17.00 -3.31 -28.71
CA ALA A 163 17.20 -1.85 -28.64
C ALA A 163 15.88 -1.07 -28.85
N ASN A 164 14.99 -1.64 -29.66
CA ASN A 164 13.68 -1.07 -30.00
C ASN A 164 12.54 -1.56 -29.08
N GLY A 165 12.86 -2.38 -28.07
CA GLY A 165 11.93 -2.86 -27.07
C GLY A 165 11.74 -1.85 -25.92
N ARG A 166 11.54 -2.38 -24.72
CA ARG A 166 11.43 -1.66 -23.45
C ARG A 166 12.75 -1.59 -22.68
N SER A 167 13.81 -2.24 -23.17
CA SER A 167 15.10 -2.33 -22.48
C SER A 167 15.67 -0.97 -22.05
N ARG A 168 15.57 0.06 -22.89
CA ARG A 168 16.02 1.42 -22.57
C ARG A 168 15.19 2.08 -21.47
N GLN A 169 13.88 1.87 -21.46
CA GLN A 169 12.96 2.37 -20.44
C GLN A 169 13.21 1.65 -19.09
N ILE A 170 13.41 0.34 -19.12
CA ILE A 170 13.75 -0.46 -17.93
C ILE A 170 15.09 0.00 -17.35
N LEU A 171 16.10 0.18 -18.21
CA LEU A 171 17.40 0.73 -17.80
C LEU A 171 17.24 2.12 -17.18
N LEU A 172 16.42 2.99 -17.79
CA LEU A 172 16.22 4.33 -17.26
C LEU A 172 15.56 4.31 -15.88
N ALA A 173 14.55 3.46 -15.65
CA ALA A 173 13.91 3.28 -14.35
C ALA A 173 14.89 2.77 -13.28
N GLN A 174 15.80 1.88 -13.67
CA GLN A 174 16.86 1.41 -12.78
C GLN A 174 17.91 2.48 -12.46
N LEU A 175 18.25 3.33 -13.44
CA LEU A 175 19.21 4.40 -13.24
C LEU A 175 18.62 5.54 -12.41
N SER A 176 17.32 5.83 -12.56
CA SER A 176 16.65 6.89 -11.81
C SER A 176 16.61 6.62 -10.30
N GLU A 177 16.56 5.36 -9.86
CA GLU A 177 16.68 4.98 -8.44
C GLU A 177 17.99 5.47 -7.80
N SER A 178 19.05 5.62 -8.60
CA SER A 178 20.37 6.07 -8.14
C SER A 178 20.58 7.58 -8.25
N ILE A 179 19.68 8.31 -8.90
CA ILE A 179 19.73 9.77 -9.03
C ILE A 179 19.14 10.41 -7.77
N SER A 180 19.71 11.53 -7.31
CA SER A 180 19.23 12.17 -6.10
C SER A 180 17.78 12.66 -6.27
N PRO A 181 16.90 12.43 -5.26
CA PRO A 181 15.54 12.98 -5.25
C PRO A 181 15.49 14.51 -5.33
N THR A 182 16.59 15.19 -4.96
CA THR A 182 16.73 16.64 -5.11
C THR A 182 16.84 17.09 -6.57
N VAL A 183 17.24 16.22 -7.49
CA VAL A 183 17.43 16.58 -8.91
C VAL A 183 16.43 15.88 -9.82
N MET A 184 16.00 14.67 -9.43
CA MET A 184 14.93 13.93 -10.09
C MET A 184 13.99 13.36 -9.05
N LEU A 185 12.72 13.77 -9.06
CA LEU A 185 11.74 13.11 -8.20
C LEU A 185 11.51 11.67 -8.68
N PRO A 186 11.55 10.67 -7.79
CA PRO A 186 11.13 9.32 -8.11
C PRO A 186 9.69 9.30 -8.59
N ASP A 187 9.34 8.37 -9.46
CA ASP A 187 7.98 8.25 -9.99
C ASP A 187 6.96 8.04 -8.85
N HIS A 188 5.79 8.68 -8.97
CA HIS A 188 4.69 8.58 -8.01
C HIS A 188 5.06 8.95 -6.57
N ARG A 189 5.93 9.94 -6.37
CA ARG A 189 6.47 10.30 -5.04
C ARG A 189 5.38 10.55 -4.00
N LEU A 190 4.29 11.25 -4.37
CA LEU A 190 3.18 11.52 -3.45
C LEU A 190 2.49 10.23 -2.98
N ALA A 191 2.25 9.29 -3.88
CA ALA A 191 1.60 8.02 -3.53
C ALA A 191 2.45 7.17 -2.59
N VAL A 192 3.78 7.17 -2.79
CA VAL A 192 4.73 6.50 -1.88
C VAL A 192 4.67 7.13 -0.48
N LEU A 193 4.72 8.46 -0.39
CA LEU A 193 4.64 9.18 0.89
C LEU A 193 3.31 8.92 1.62
N LEU A 194 2.19 8.92 0.90
CA LEU A 194 0.88 8.61 1.48
C LEU A 194 0.81 7.17 2.01
N ASN A 195 1.38 6.20 1.28
CA ASN A 195 1.45 4.82 1.73
C ASN A 195 2.35 4.64 2.95
N GLU A 196 3.45 5.36 3.03
CA GLU A 196 4.35 5.35 4.18
C GLU A 196 3.65 5.91 5.43
N VAL A 197 2.95 7.04 5.31
CA VAL A 197 2.13 7.61 6.39
C VAL A 197 1.04 6.63 6.83
N LYS A 198 0.33 6.02 5.88
CA LYS A 198 -0.68 5.01 6.18
C LYS A 198 -0.09 3.84 6.95
N ARG A 199 1.08 3.33 6.53
CA ARG A 199 1.78 2.22 7.22
C ARG A 199 2.18 2.62 8.63
N SER A 200 2.75 3.81 8.81
CA SER A 200 3.10 4.35 10.12
C SER A 200 1.87 4.44 11.03
N GLN A 201 0.76 4.98 10.53
CA GLN A 201 -0.49 5.05 11.29
C GLN A 201 -1.06 3.67 11.66
N THR A 202 -0.93 2.66 10.80
CA THR A 202 -1.38 1.29 11.11
C THR A 202 -0.42 0.53 12.03
N GLY A 203 0.87 0.87 12.01
CA GLY A 203 1.90 0.18 12.78
C GLY A 203 2.02 0.67 14.22
N GLU A 204 1.58 1.89 14.49
CA GLU A 204 1.58 2.47 15.83
C GLU A 204 0.30 2.12 16.58
N CYS A 205 0.45 1.51 17.76
CA CYS A 205 -0.67 1.34 18.68
C CYS A 205 -1.09 2.71 19.21
N LEU A 206 -2.18 3.26 18.68
CA LEU A 206 -2.67 4.58 19.07
C LEU A 206 -3.15 4.60 20.52
N ARG A 207 -3.80 3.53 20.98
CA ARG A 207 -4.42 3.42 22.31
C ARG A 207 -4.50 1.97 22.79
N VAL A 208 -4.43 1.81 24.11
CA VAL A 208 -4.79 0.59 24.85
C VAL A 208 -6.02 0.92 25.70
N LEU A 209 -7.06 0.09 25.60
CA LEU A 209 -8.27 0.23 26.41
C LEU A 209 -8.20 -0.72 27.60
N ASP A 210 -8.03 -0.15 28.79
CA ASP A 210 -7.99 -0.89 30.06
C ASP A 210 -9.35 -0.92 30.75
N GLY A 211 -9.53 -1.84 31.69
CA GLY A 211 -10.73 -1.89 32.55
C GLY A 211 -11.78 -2.92 32.15
N PHE A 212 -11.37 -3.97 31.44
CA PHE A 212 -12.07 -5.24 31.30
C PHE A 212 -11.41 -6.27 32.22
N ASP A 213 -12.18 -6.91 33.10
CA ASP A 213 -11.66 -7.93 34.02
C ASP A 213 -11.63 -9.34 33.39
N GLU A 214 -12.24 -9.48 32.21
CA GLU A 214 -12.38 -10.72 31.45
C GLU A 214 -12.10 -10.47 29.96
N PRO A 215 -11.76 -11.51 29.17
CA PRO A 215 -11.40 -11.35 27.77
C PRO A 215 -12.48 -10.67 26.93
N VAL A 216 -12.06 -9.71 26.11
CA VAL A 216 -12.87 -9.16 25.02
C VAL A 216 -12.92 -10.21 23.91
N SER A 217 -14.13 -10.66 23.57
CA SER A 217 -14.38 -11.76 22.63
C SER A 217 -14.59 -11.28 21.20
N SER A 218 -15.07 -10.05 21.03
CA SER A 218 -15.51 -9.51 19.74
C SER A 218 -15.48 -7.98 19.74
N CYS A 219 -15.28 -7.40 18.56
CA CYS A 219 -15.40 -5.96 18.36
C CYS A 219 -15.91 -5.64 16.95
N LEU A 220 -16.59 -4.50 16.81
CA LEU A 220 -17.07 -3.99 15.52
C LEU A 220 -17.12 -2.47 15.50
N TRP A 221 -17.03 -1.88 14.31
CA TRP A 221 -17.17 -0.44 14.10
C TRP A 221 -18.65 -0.06 13.88
N THR A 222 -19.02 1.15 14.32
CA THR A 222 -20.24 1.81 13.85
C THR A 222 -20.06 2.33 12.43
N ALA A 223 -21.17 2.53 11.70
CA ALA A 223 -21.14 2.94 10.29
C ALA A 223 -20.55 4.35 10.10
N ASP A 224 -20.62 5.20 11.12
CA ASP A 224 -19.99 6.52 11.14
C ASP A 224 -18.46 6.49 11.29
N GLY A 225 -17.88 5.34 11.67
CA GLY A 225 -16.45 5.17 11.95
C GLY A 225 -15.92 5.98 13.15
N GLN A 226 -16.80 6.58 13.96
CA GLN A 226 -16.42 7.41 15.11
C GLN A 226 -16.41 6.63 16.42
N THR A 227 -17.10 5.49 16.46
CA THR A 227 -17.16 4.64 17.64
C THR A 227 -17.05 3.16 17.27
N PHE A 228 -16.77 2.34 18.27
CA PHE A 228 -16.75 0.89 18.11
C PHE A 228 -17.35 0.22 19.33
N ILE A 229 -17.88 -0.98 19.14
CA ILE A 229 -18.51 -1.78 20.19
C ILE A 229 -17.59 -2.96 20.49
N THR A 230 -17.48 -3.30 21.77
CA THR A 230 -16.75 -4.47 22.25
C THR A 230 -17.71 -5.40 22.97
N GLY A 231 -17.68 -6.70 22.65
CA GLY A 231 -18.30 -7.77 23.42
C GLY A 231 -17.26 -8.47 24.29
N SER A 232 -17.60 -8.76 25.55
CA SER A 232 -16.70 -9.37 26.54
C SER A 232 -17.41 -10.43 27.38
N PHE A 233 -16.63 -11.35 27.94
CA PHE A 233 -17.07 -12.27 29.00
C PHE A 233 -17.18 -11.60 30.38
N ASP A 234 -16.89 -10.30 30.46
CA ASP A 234 -17.03 -9.51 31.68
C ASP A 234 -18.50 -9.42 32.09
N LYS A 235 -18.77 -9.73 33.36
CA LYS A 235 -20.13 -9.69 33.92
C LYS A 235 -20.61 -8.27 34.17
N THR A 236 -19.73 -7.29 34.27
CA THR A 236 -20.04 -5.89 34.59
C THR A 236 -20.11 -5.02 33.35
N LYS A 237 -19.32 -5.34 32.33
CA LYS A 237 -19.19 -4.61 31.07
C LYS A 237 -19.23 -5.55 29.86
N PRO A 238 -20.33 -6.32 29.69
CA PRO A 238 -20.39 -7.34 28.65
C PRO A 238 -20.42 -6.75 27.24
N ILE A 239 -21.07 -5.59 27.08
CA ILE A 239 -21.10 -4.85 25.83
C ILE A 239 -20.87 -3.37 26.14
N CYS A 240 -19.83 -2.80 25.52
CA CYS A 240 -19.48 -1.38 25.67
C CYS A 240 -19.26 -0.72 24.31
N GLN A 241 -19.67 0.53 24.17
CA GLN A 241 -19.37 1.38 23.03
C GLN A 241 -18.32 2.42 23.43
N TRP A 242 -17.30 2.56 22.59
CA TRP A 242 -16.12 3.39 22.83
C TRP A 242 -15.96 4.42 21.72
N ASN A 243 -15.47 5.60 22.06
CA ASN A 243 -15.03 6.58 21.05
C ASN A 243 -13.55 6.40 20.70
N LEU A 244 -13.08 7.12 19.67
CA LEU A 244 -11.68 7.11 19.24
C LEU A 244 -10.68 7.62 20.30
N HIS A 245 -11.16 8.34 21.31
CA HIS A 245 -10.33 8.81 22.43
C HIS A 245 -10.15 7.75 23.53
N GLY A 246 -10.86 6.62 23.43
CA GLY A 246 -10.83 5.53 24.40
C GLY A 246 -11.78 5.69 25.58
N GLU A 247 -12.76 6.58 25.47
CA GLU A 247 -13.78 6.79 26.48
C GLU A 247 -14.97 5.86 26.22
N CYS A 248 -15.49 5.24 27.28
CA CYS A 248 -16.70 4.43 27.21
C CYS A 248 -17.92 5.35 27.12
N VAL A 249 -18.51 5.43 25.93
CA VAL A 249 -19.69 6.24 25.62
C VAL A 249 -20.95 5.61 26.20
N TYR A 250 -21.06 4.28 26.15
CA TYR A 250 -22.24 3.56 26.62
C TYR A 250 -21.91 2.12 27.03
N THR A 251 -22.62 1.60 28.03
CA THR A 251 -22.56 0.20 28.47
C THR A 251 -23.96 -0.37 28.52
N TRP A 252 -24.21 -1.50 27.86
CA TRP A 252 -25.50 -2.17 27.94
C TRP A 252 -25.62 -2.89 29.30
N PRO A 253 -26.65 -2.60 30.10
CA PRO A 253 -26.71 -2.99 31.52
C PRO A 253 -27.04 -4.48 31.75
N LYS A 254 -27.39 -5.23 30.71
CA LYS A 254 -27.82 -6.62 30.86
C LYS A 254 -26.61 -7.53 30.99
N MET A 255 -26.50 -8.19 32.15
CA MET A 255 -25.34 -9.00 32.51
C MET A 255 -25.41 -10.39 31.87
N HIS A 256 -25.01 -10.51 30.61
CA HIS A 256 -24.78 -11.79 29.94
C HIS A 256 -23.36 -11.82 29.38
N ARG A 257 -22.68 -12.96 29.48
CA ARG A 257 -21.31 -13.09 28.99
C ARG A 257 -21.34 -13.16 27.46
N THR A 258 -20.82 -12.14 26.80
CA THR A 258 -20.98 -11.96 25.35
C THR A 258 -19.85 -12.69 24.61
N GLN A 259 -20.21 -13.64 23.75
CA GLN A 259 -19.28 -14.42 22.94
C GLN A 259 -19.03 -13.81 21.57
N ASP A 260 -20.05 -13.22 20.95
CA ASP A 260 -19.93 -12.52 19.67
C ASP A 260 -21.00 -11.43 19.55
N ILE A 261 -20.73 -10.43 18.72
CA ILE A 261 -21.66 -9.33 18.43
C ILE A 261 -21.73 -9.05 16.92
N ALA A 262 -22.89 -8.61 16.45
CA ALA A 262 -23.09 -8.09 15.11
C ALA A 262 -24.01 -6.87 15.13
N LEU A 263 -23.68 -5.86 14.35
CA LEU A 263 -24.46 -4.64 14.17
C LEU A 263 -25.04 -4.65 12.77
N SER A 264 -26.34 -4.33 12.64
CA SER A 264 -26.96 -4.22 11.35
C SER A 264 -26.43 -3.00 10.58
N PRO A 265 -26.23 -3.10 9.25
CA PRO A 265 -25.75 -1.99 8.43
C PRO A 265 -26.62 -0.72 8.49
N ASP A 266 -27.91 -0.85 8.76
CA ASP A 266 -28.83 0.28 8.98
C ASP A 266 -28.74 0.90 10.39
N GLU A 267 -27.82 0.42 11.24
CA GLU A 267 -27.62 0.81 12.63
C GLU A 267 -28.88 0.71 13.50
N ARG A 268 -29.82 -0.18 13.15
CA ARG A 268 -31.06 -0.37 13.90
C ARG A 268 -30.93 -1.45 14.97
N TRP A 269 -30.22 -2.52 14.68
CA TRP A 269 -30.16 -3.73 15.49
C TRP A 269 -28.74 -4.10 15.87
N LEU A 270 -28.52 -4.27 17.18
CA LEU A 270 -27.31 -4.90 17.71
C LEU A 270 -27.69 -6.28 18.23
N VAL A 271 -27.05 -7.32 17.70
CA VAL A 271 -27.23 -8.70 18.13
C VAL A 271 -26.00 -9.12 18.92
N ALA A 272 -26.22 -9.76 20.07
CA ALA A 272 -25.18 -10.33 20.90
C ALA A 272 -25.51 -11.78 21.24
N ILE A 273 -24.51 -12.66 21.18
CA ILE A 273 -24.63 -14.07 21.56
C ILE A 273 -24.11 -14.23 22.99
N ASP A 274 -24.88 -14.87 23.86
CA ASP A 274 -24.41 -15.23 25.19
C ASP A 274 -23.81 -16.65 25.26
N GLU A 275 -23.11 -16.95 26.35
CA GLU A 275 -22.57 -18.28 26.65
C GLU A 275 -23.66 -19.37 26.86
N GLN A 276 -24.90 -18.96 27.14
CA GLN A 276 -26.03 -19.82 27.56
C GLN A 276 -27.02 -20.14 26.42
N CYS A 277 -26.56 -20.07 25.17
CA CYS A 277 -27.33 -20.35 23.96
C CYS A 277 -28.42 -19.33 23.62
N ASN A 278 -28.38 -18.11 24.15
CA ASN A 278 -29.32 -17.06 23.80
C ASN A 278 -28.70 -16.04 22.85
N LEU A 279 -29.52 -15.58 21.91
CA LEU A 279 -29.28 -14.38 21.14
C LEU A 279 -30.05 -13.23 21.77
N HIS A 280 -29.37 -12.14 22.05
CA HIS A 280 -29.97 -10.90 22.53
C HIS A 280 -29.98 -9.86 21.41
N VAL A 281 -31.15 -9.33 21.10
CA VAL A 281 -31.31 -8.29 20.10
C VAL A 281 -31.68 -6.99 20.79
N TYR A 282 -30.90 -5.95 20.53
CA TYR A 282 -31.07 -4.60 21.07
C TYR A 282 -31.41 -3.66 19.93
N ASN A 283 -32.29 -2.70 20.21
CA ASN A 283 -32.41 -1.55 19.35
C ASN A 283 -31.19 -0.65 19.58
N PHE A 284 -30.36 -0.47 18.56
CA PHE A 284 -29.10 0.23 18.70
C PHE A 284 -29.28 1.74 18.92
N VAL A 285 -30.38 2.31 18.41
CA VAL A 285 -30.72 3.73 18.54
C VAL A 285 -31.30 4.02 19.93
N THR A 286 -32.30 3.26 20.38
CA THR A 286 -32.95 3.49 21.69
C THR A 286 -32.18 2.87 22.85
N ARG A 287 -31.20 1.99 22.57
CA ARG A 287 -30.41 1.21 23.53
C ARG A 287 -31.20 0.17 24.32
N GLU A 288 -32.47 -0.05 23.96
CA GLU A 288 -33.34 -0.98 24.67
C GLU A 288 -33.11 -2.42 24.23
N HIS A 289 -33.26 -3.35 25.17
CA HIS A 289 -33.32 -4.79 24.87
C HIS A 289 -34.66 -5.11 24.22
N ALA A 290 -34.66 -5.40 22.91
CA ALA A 290 -35.88 -5.60 22.15
C ALA A 290 -36.48 -6.99 22.40
N TYR A 291 -35.67 -8.05 22.25
CA TYR A 291 -36.06 -9.42 22.57
C TYR A 291 -34.84 -10.34 22.72
N HIS A 292 -35.08 -11.56 23.19
CA HIS A 292 -34.07 -12.62 23.15
C HIS A 292 -34.65 -13.86 22.45
N LEU A 293 -33.77 -14.63 21.81
CA LEU A 293 -34.11 -15.89 21.17
C LEU A 293 -33.27 -16.99 21.81
N ALA A 294 -33.92 -17.94 22.47
CA ALA A 294 -33.27 -19.10 23.06
C ALA A 294 -33.03 -20.16 21.98
N LEU A 295 -31.77 -20.45 21.71
CA LEU A 295 -31.37 -21.53 20.82
C LEU A 295 -31.26 -22.84 21.60
N GLN A 296 -31.56 -23.96 20.94
CA GLN A 296 -31.40 -25.29 21.53
C GLN A 296 -29.93 -25.72 21.64
N VAL A 297 -29.05 -25.06 20.89
CA VAL A 297 -27.62 -25.35 20.81
C VAL A 297 -26.86 -24.04 20.86
N ARG A 298 -25.68 -24.07 21.50
CA ARG A 298 -24.78 -22.92 21.62
C ARG A 298 -24.42 -22.35 20.25
N ALA A 299 -24.58 -21.05 20.07
CA ALA A 299 -24.09 -20.33 18.92
C ALA A 299 -22.64 -19.88 19.12
N THR A 300 -21.90 -19.79 18.03
CA THR A 300 -20.46 -19.49 18.03
C THR A 300 -20.13 -18.20 17.31
N SER A 301 -20.95 -17.82 16.32
CA SER A 301 -20.82 -16.56 15.61
C SER A 301 -22.16 -16.09 15.04
N VAL A 302 -22.25 -14.79 14.81
CA VAL A 302 -23.39 -14.14 14.16
C VAL A 302 -22.92 -13.11 13.15
N SER A 303 -23.60 -13.05 12.01
CA SER A 303 -23.47 -12.01 10.99
C SER A 303 -24.86 -11.51 10.58
N ILE A 304 -24.95 -10.27 10.10
CA ILE A 304 -26.21 -9.66 9.66
C ILE A 304 -26.08 -9.32 8.17
N SER A 305 -27.14 -9.60 7.40
CA SER A 305 -27.19 -9.31 5.96
C SER A 305 -27.11 -7.82 5.69
N ARG A 306 -26.62 -7.45 4.50
CA ARG A 306 -26.50 -6.06 4.03
C ARG A 306 -27.82 -5.30 4.05
N ASP A 307 -28.92 -6.01 3.77
CA ASP A 307 -30.27 -5.44 3.80
C ASP A 307 -30.86 -5.33 5.22
N SER A 308 -30.12 -5.71 6.25
CA SER A 308 -30.48 -5.64 7.68
C SER A 308 -31.73 -6.46 8.06
N LYS A 309 -32.17 -7.40 7.20
CA LYS A 309 -33.36 -8.22 7.45
C LYS A 309 -33.07 -9.56 8.07
N PHE A 310 -31.91 -10.15 7.77
CA PHE A 310 -31.57 -11.50 8.20
C PHE A 310 -30.32 -11.49 9.07
N MET A 311 -30.31 -12.37 10.07
CA MET A 311 -29.10 -12.73 10.79
C MET A 311 -28.75 -14.18 10.46
N LEU A 312 -27.47 -14.43 10.21
CA LEU A 312 -26.92 -15.76 10.02
C LEU A 312 -26.19 -16.14 11.31
N VAL A 313 -26.59 -17.28 11.89
CA VAL A 313 -26.08 -17.74 13.17
C VAL A 313 -25.44 -19.11 12.99
N HIS A 314 -24.16 -19.23 13.32
CA HIS A 314 -23.46 -20.51 13.32
C HIS A 314 -23.59 -21.20 14.67
N LYS A 315 -24.10 -22.43 14.69
CA LYS A 315 -24.28 -23.24 15.90
C LYS A 315 -23.19 -24.31 16.01
N ALA A 316 -22.90 -24.71 17.24
CA ALA A 316 -21.89 -25.72 17.54
C ALA A 316 -22.21 -27.12 16.95
N ASP A 317 -23.49 -27.39 16.65
CA ASP A 317 -23.97 -28.66 16.07
C ASP A 317 -23.78 -28.77 14.55
N ARG A 318 -22.83 -28.02 13.97
CA ARG A 318 -22.48 -28.07 12.52
C ARG A 318 -23.56 -27.51 11.60
N GLU A 319 -24.46 -26.71 12.16
CA GLU A 319 -25.52 -26.06 11.41
C GLU A 319 -25.36 -24.54 11.48
N ALA A 320 -25.44 -23.87 10.35
CA ALA A 320 -25.71 -22.44 10.30
C ALA A 320 -27.18 -22.23 9.98
N ILE A 321 -27.83 -21.28 10.64
CA ILE A 321 -29.24 -20.96 10.45
C ILE A 321 -29.42 -19.50 10.08
N LEU A 322 -30.27 -19.25 9.09
CA LEU A 322 -30.69 -17.92 8.68
C LEU A 322 -32.00 -17.60 9.36
N ILE A 323 -32.04 -16.50 10.09
CA ILE A 323 -33.20 -16.06 10.87
C ILE A 323 -33.60 -14.67 10.39
N ASP A 324 -34.89 -14.46 10.13
CA ASP A 324 -35.43 -13.13 9.91
C ASP A 324 -35.49 -12.37 11.24
N ILE A 325 -34.88 -11.19 11.27
CA ILE A 325 -34.72 -10.41 12.51
C ILE A 325 -36.07 -9.89 13.01
N GLU A 326 -36.99 -9.50 12.12
CA GLU A 326 -38.27 -8.93 12.53
C GLU A 326 -39.28 -10.02 12.89
N THR A 327 -39.41 -11.06 12.07
CA THR A 327 -40.38 -12.14 12.29
C THR A 327 -39.89 -13.18 13.30
N ARG A 328 -38.57 -13.28 13.50
CA ARG A 328 -37.88 -14.24 14.38
C ARG A 328 -37.98 -15.69 13.89
N GLU A 329 -38.39 -15.88 12.65
CA GLU A 329 -38.53 -17.20 12.05
C GLU A 329 -37.23 -17.66 11.41
N THR A 330 -36.93 -18.95 11.52
CA THR A 330 -35.82 -19.56 10.78
C THR A 330 -36.23 -19.73 9.33
N VAL A 331 -35.56 -19.00 8.43
CA VAL A 331 -35.81 -19.00 6.99
C VAL A 331 -35.13 -20.18 6.32
N GLN A 332 -33.87 -20.44 6.68
CA GLN A 332 -33.05 -21.46 6.03
C GLN A 332 -32.05 -22.09 6.99
N LYS A 333 -31.67 -23.34 6.72
CA LYS A 333 -30.62 -24.06 7.43
C LYS A 333 -29.53 -24.51 6.45
N TYR A 334 -28.28 -24.45 6.88
CA TYR A 334 -27.11 -24.84 6.13
C TYR A 334 -26.30 -25.86 6.93
N THR A 335 -26.11 -27.03 6.34
CA THR A 335 -25.46 -28.19 6.96
C THR A 335 -24.32 -28.70 6.08
N GLY A 336 -23.36 -29.42 6.66
CA GLY A 336 -22.28 -30.10 5.92
C GLY A 336 -20.87 -29.74 6.41
N GLN A 337 -20.75 -28.62 7.12
CA GLN A 337 -19.52 -28.17 7.77
C GLN A 337 -19.09 -29.08 8.93
N VAL A 338 -17.79 -29.23 9.12
CA VAL A 338 -17.22 -30.00 10.24
C VAL A 338 -16.73 -29.04 11.30
N THR A 339 -17.27 -29.17 12.51
CA THR A 339 -16.83 -28.42 13.69
C THR A 339 -15.94 -29.30 14.56
N GLY A 340 -14.90 -28.70 15.13
CA GLY A 340 -13.95 -29.34 16.04
C GLY A 340 -13.57 -28.38 17.18
N GLN A 341 -12.33 -27.92 17.20
CA GLN A 341 -11.76 -27.12 18.30
C GLN A 341 -11.91 -25.60 18.09
N PHE A 342 -12.08 -25.14 16.86
CA PHE A 342 -12.03 -23.72 16.51
C PHE A 342 -13.42 -23.07 16.49
N THR A 343 -13.46 -21.74 16.62
CA THR A 343 -14.69 -20.97 16.42
C THR A 343 -14.89 -20.75 14.93
N ILE A 344 -15.93 -21.36 14.37
CA ILE A 344 -16.28 -21.16 12.96
C ILE A 344 -17.15 -19.92 12.82
N ARG A 345 -16.77 -19.09 11.84
CA ARG A 345 -17.51 -17.89 11.42
C ARG A 345 -18.22 -18.20 10.11
N SER A 346 -19.50 -17.89 10.05
CA SER A 346 -20.28 -17.92 8.80
C SER A 346 -20.67 -16.49 8.40
N ASP A 347 -20.57 -16.20 7.12
CA ASP A 347 -20.84 -14.87 6.59
C ASP A 347 -21.50 -14.93 5.20
N PHE A 348 -22.11 -13.82 4.80
CA PHE A 348 -22.73 -13.68 3.50
C PHE A 348 -21.68 -13.38 2.42
N GLY A 349 -21.78 -14.07 1.29
CA GLY A 349 -20.82 -14.00 0.20
C GLY A 349 -21.43 -13.55 -1.13
N GLY A 350 -20.61 -12.88 -1.94
CA GLY A 350 -20.98 -12.38 -3.27
C GLY A 350 -21.48 -10.93 -3.27
N ALA A 351 -21.59 -10.35 -4.46
CA ALA A 351 -21.96 -8.94 -4.64
C ALA A 351 -23.37 -8.60 -4.10
N ASN A 352 -24.28 -9.58 -4.08
CA ASN A 352 -25.64 -9.44 -3.54
C ASN A 352 -25.94 -10.47 -2.44
N GLU A 353 -24.91 -10.95 -1.71
CA GLU A 353 -25.08 -11.93 -0.61
C GLU A 353 -25.78 -13.23 -1.03
N ASN A 354 -25.52 -13.68 -2.26
CA ASN A 354 -26.24 -14.76 -2.94
C ASN A 354 -25.90 -16.16 -2.38
N PHE A 355 -24.83 -16.28 -1.60
CA PHE A 355 -24.41 -17.53 -1.00
C PHE A 355 -23.88 -17.30 0.41
N VAL A 356 -23.86 -18.36 1.21
CA VAL A 356 -23.27 -18.34 2.54
C VAL A 356 -21.88 -18.96 2.47
N LEU A 357 -20.90 -18.27 3.03
CA LEU A 357 -19.56 -18.78 3.28
C LEU A 357 -19.48 -19.23 4.74
N SER A 358 -18.79 -20.33 4.97
CA SER A 358 -18.51 -20.78 6.32
C SER A 358 -17.20 -21.52 6.37
N GLY A 359 -16.45 -21.32 7.44
CA GLY A 359 -15.29 -22.15 7.75
C GLY A 359 -15.70 -23.60 8.05
N SER A 360 -14.77 -24.52 7.88
CA SER A 360 -14.92 -25.92 8.25
C SER A 360 -13.55 -26.47 8.67
N GLU A 361 -13.54 -27.35 9.66
CA GLU A 361 -12.34 -28.00 10.19
C GLU A 361 -12.06 -29.36 9.53
N ASP A 362 -12.59 -29.59 8.34
CA ASP A 362 -12.20 -30.73 7.53
C ASP A 362 -10.77 -30.54 7.05
N LEU A 363 -9.83 -31.18 7.76
CA LEU A 363 -8.51 -31.48 7.25
C LEU A 363 -8.67 -32.41 6.03
N MET A 364 -8.14 -31.99 4.89
CA MET A 364 -7.49 -32.98 4.01
C MET A 364 -6.22 -33.47 4.68
#